data_AF-A0AAW7SJY1-F1
#
_entry.id   AF-A0AAW7SJY1-F1
#
_cell.length_a   1.000
_cell.length_b   1.000
_cell.length_c   1.000
_cell.angle_alpha   90.00
_cell.angle_beta   90.00
_cell.angle_gamma   90.00
#
_symmetry.space_group_name_H-M   'P 1'
#
loop_
_entity.id
_entity.type
_entity.pdbx_description
1 polymer ?
#
loop_
_entity_poly.entity_id
_entity_poly.type
_entity_poly.pdbx_seq_one_letter_code
_entity_poly.pdbx_strand_id
1 'polypeptide(L)'
;MELTAEQAKEVAQRAITKTVGEGCDAVVIDEYTQEFDVGWVFYYQSSRFLESGDMRDRLAGNAPLFVSRADGQATSISYHRPIAESIHAYRACGDTNGYEESQIRLMRWSAGGNKVQAIRLIRQHSPVSLAEAKHAVDQCLAGHEVVVAVRDVASAKQLEIDLAEVGLHGVVMFRSTRR
;
A
#
# COMPACT_ATOMS: atom_id res chain seq x y z
N MET A 1 8.82 1.94 -19.77
CA MET A 1 8.04 1.06 -20.67
C MET A 1 7.11 0.31 -19.76
N GLU A 2 5.80 0.55 -19.88
CA GLU A 2 4.83 -0.19 -19.05
C GLU A 2 4.75 -1.62 -19.54
N LEU A 3 4.70 -2.57 -18.60
CA LEU A 3 4.53 -3.98 -18.94
C LEU A 3 3.11 -4.22 -19.46
N THR A 4 2.98 -5.24 -20.32
CA THR A 4 1.70 -5.88 -20.66
C THR A 4 1.36 -6.95 -19.61
N ALA A 5 0.11 -7.40 -19.59
CA ALA A 5 -0.33 -8.47 -18.69
C ALA A 5 0.46 -9.77 -18.92
N GLU A 6 0.75 -10.10 -20.18
CA GLU A 6 1.54 -11.26 -20.58
C GLU A 6 2.98 -11.14 -20.07
N GLN A 7 3.63 -9.99 -20.25
CA GLN A 7 4.97 -9.74 -19.73
C GLN A 7 5.01 -9.80 -18.20
N ALA A 8 3.99 -9.26 -17.52
CA ALA A 8 3.88 -9.32 -16.07
C ALA A 8 3.72 -10.77 -15.58
N LYS A 9 2.92 -11.59 -16.29
CA LYS A 9 2.78 -13.02 -16.00
C LYS A 9 4.09 -13.78 -16.18
N GLU A 10 4.87 -13.49 -17.22
CA GLU A 10 6.20 -14.09 -17.38
C GLU A 10 7.16 -13.72 -16.25
N VAL A 11 7.16 -12.44 -15.83
CA VAL A 11 7.91 -11.98 -14.66
C VAL A 11 7.47 -12.74 -13.41
N ALA A 12 6.16 -12.88 -13.21
CA ALA A 12 5.60 -13.59 -12.08
C ALA A 12 6.02 -15.06 -12.07
N GLN A 13 5.89 -15.75 -13.20
CA GLN A 13 6.26 -17.15 -13.35
C GLN A 13 7.75 -17.35 -13.04
N ARG A 14 8.63 -16.50 -13.56
CA ARG A 14 10.08 -16.56 -13.26
C ARG A 14 10.36 -16.35 -11.77
N ALA A 15 9.71 -15.38 -11.14
CA ALA A 15 9.88 -15.11 -9.71
C ALA A 15 9.38 -16.28 -8.86
N ILE A 16 8.22 -16.85 -9.20
CA ILE A 16 7.63 -18.02 -8.53
C ILE A 16 8.58 -19.21 -8.61
N THR A 17 9.02 -19.59 -9.81
CA THR A 17 9.96 -20.71 -10.02
C THR A 17 11.23 -20.54 -9.20
N LYS A 18 11.77 -19.31 -9.14
CA LYS A 18 12.94 -19.00 -8.29
C LYS A 18 12.65 -19.18 -6.80
N THR A 19 11.46 -18.79 -6.33
CA THR A 19 11.08 -18.88 -4.91
C THR A 19 10.77 -20.31 -4.46
N VAL A 20 10.07 -21.09 -5.28
CA VAL A 20 9.72 -22.49 -4.92
C VAL A 20 10.90 -23.46 -5.06
N GLY A 21 11.92 -23.07 -5.83
CA GLY A 21 13.10 -23.88 -6.10
C GLY A 21 12.97 -24.73 -7.37
N GLU A 22 14.12 -25.03 -7.98
CA GLU A 22 14.20 -25.88 -9.16
C GLU A 22 13.70 -27.30 -8.82
N GLY A 23 12.79 -27.83 -9.63
CA GLY A 23 12.16 -29.15 -9.42
C GLY A 23 10.77 -29.11 -8.75
N CYS A 24 10.31 -27.94 -8.29
CA CYS A 24 8.94 -27.73 -7.85
C CYS A 24 8.11 -27.10 -8.99
N ASP A 25 7.19 -27.85 -9.57
CA ASP A 25 6.36 -27.38 -10.68
C ASP A 25 5.24 -26.45 -10.18
N ALA A 26 5.51 -25.15 -10.05
CA ALA A 26 4.53 -24.15 -9.68
C ALA A 26 4.10 -23.29 -10.88
N VAL A 27 2.79 -23.10 -11.06
CA VAL A 27 2.23 -22.33 -12.18
C VAL A 27 1.26 -21.26 -11.69
N VAL A 28 1.24 -20.13 -12.40
CA VAL A 28 0.24 -19.06 -12.18
C VAL A 28 -1.16 -19.58 -12.47
N ILE A 29 -2.12 -19.24 -11.60
CA ILE A 29 -3.55 -19.50 -11.79
C ILE A 29 -4.20 -18.25 -12.40
N ASP A 30 -4.43 -18.29 -13.70
CA ASP A 30 -4.93 -17.13 -14.46
C ASP A 30 -6.26 -16.60 -13.93
N GLU A 31 -7.18 -17.49 -13.56
CA GLU A 31 -8.52 -17.17 -13.06
C GLU A 31 -8.51 -16.24 -11.82
N TYR A 32 -7.47 -16.33 -10.98
CA TYR A 32 -7.36 -15.52 -9.78
C TYR A 32 -6.48 -14.29 -9.93
N THR A 33 -5.95 -14.05 -11.13
CA THR A 33 -5.13 -12.87 -11.40
C THR A 33 -5.97 -11.61 -11.21
N GLN A 34 -5.43 -10.66 -10.44
CA GLN A 34 -6.06 -9.36 -10.22
C GLN A 34 -5.22 -8.27 -10.84
N GLU A 35 -5.84 -7.44 -11.67
CA GLU A 35 -5.20 -6.27 -12.27
C GLU A 35 -5.54 -4.99 -11.51
N PHE A 36 -4.52 -4.15 -11.33
CA PHE A 36 -4.62 -2.82 -10.76
C PHE A 36 -3.94 -1.81 -11.71
N ASP A 37 -4.20 -0.52 -11.49
CA ASP A 37 -3.52 0.58 -12.16
C ASP A 37 -1.99 0.49 -12.03
N VAL A 38 -1.49 0.10 -10.85
CA VAL A 38 -0.06 0.03 -10.55
C VAL A 38 0.62 -1.30 -10.88
N GLY A 39 -0.13 -2.35 -11.25
CA GLY A 39 0.44 -3.68 -11.50
C GLY A 39 -0.56 -4.82 -11.40
N TRP A 40 -0.07 -6.04 -11.21
CA TRP A 40 -0.87 -7.25 -11.13
C TRP A 40 -0.53 -8.05 -9.88
N VAL A 41 -1.53 -8.76 -9.36
CA VAL A 41 -1.36 -9.76 -8.31
C VAL A 41 -1.65 -11.13 -8.90
N PHE A 42 -0.67 -12.01 -8.82
CA PHE A 42 -0.73 -13.37 -9.31
C PHE A 42 -0.81 -14.35 -8.14
N TYR A 43 -1.68 -15.33 -8.30
CA TYR A 43 -1.77 -16.51 -7.45
C TYR A 43 -1.18 -17.69 -8.20
N TYR A 44 -0.64 -18.65 -7.48
CA TYR A 44 0.00 -19.80 -8.08
C TYR A 44 -0.21 -21.05 -7.24
N GLN A 45 0.00 -22.21 -7.85
CA GLN A 45 -0.07 -23.48 -7.16
C GLN A 45 0.75 -24.53 -7.93
N SER A 46 1.03 -25.66 -7.30
CA SER A 46 1.65 -26.81 -7.94
C SER A 46 0.80 -27.28 -9.13
N SER A 47 1.39 -27.41 -10.32
CA SER A 47 0.70 -27.93 -11.50
C SER A 47 0.14 -29.33 -11.24
N ARG A 48 0.94 -30.19 -10.59
CA ARG A 48 0.54 -31.55 -10.19
C ARG A 48 -0.67 -31.55 -9.26
N PHE A 49 -0.75 -30.60 -8.32
CA PHE A 49 -1.93 -30.45 -7.48
C PHE A 49 -3.15 -29.99 -8.28
N LEU A 50 -2.99 -29.03 -9.19
CA LEU A 50 -4.09 -28.53 -10.02
C LEU A 50 -4.66 -29.63 -10.93
N GLU A 51 -3.81 -30.55 -11.41
CA GLU A 51 -4.21 -31.69 -12.25
C GLU A 51 -4.84 -32.84 -11.44
N SER A 52 -4.20 -33.24 -10.33
CA SER A 52 -4.56 -34.45 -9.58
C SER A 52 -5.52 -34.24 -8.41
N GLY A 53 -5.52 -33.03 -7.84
CA GLY A 53 -6.17 -32.74 -6.56
C GLY A 53 -5.50 -33.40 -5.34
N ASP A 54 -4.38 -34.11 -5.49
CA ASP A 54 -3.71 -34.79 -4.38
C ASP A 54 -3.06 -33.77 -3.44
N MET A 55 -3.56 -33.71 -2.21
CA MET A 55 -3.09 -32.78 -1.19
C MET A 55 -1.59 -32.90 -0.87
N ARG A 56 -0.95 -34.03 -1.19
CA ARG A 56 0.50 -34.23 -1.04
C ARG A 56 1.31 -33.38 -2.01
N ASP A 57 0.74 -33.07 -3.17
CA ASP A 57 1.38 -32.27 -4.22
C ASP A 57 1.09 -30.77 -4.05
N ARG A 58 0.32 -30.37 -3.04
CA ARG A 58 -0.07 -28.98 -2.78
C ARG A 58 1.09 -28.16 -2.21
N LEU A 59 1.35 -26.99 -2.77
CA LEU A 59 2.18 -25.96 -2.14
C LEU A 59 1.47 -25.42 -0.90
N ALA A 60 2.16 -25.51 0.23
CA ALA A 60 1.72 -24.95 1.49
C ALA A 60 2.39 -23.59 1.72
N GLY A 61 1.59 -22.62 2.19
CA GLY A 61 2.10 -21.30 2.54
C GLY A 61 2.76 -20.60 1.37
N ASN A 62 2.13 -20.57 0.20
CA ASN A 62 2.59 -19.79 -0.95
C ASN A 62 1.85 -18.43 -0.99
N ALA A 63 2.61 -17.34 -0.95
CA ALA A 63 2.09 -15.98 -0.88
C ALA A 63 1.70 -15.45 -2.27
N PRO A 64 0.65 -14.63 -2.42
CA PRO A 64 0.39 -13.94 -3.68
C PRO A 64 1.60 -13.10 -4.10
N LEU A 65 1.86 -13.01 -5.40
CA LEU A 65 2.98 -12.25 -5.95
C LEU A 65 2.46 -11.01 -6.66
N PHE A 66 2.92 -9.84 -6.25
CA PHE A 66 2.70 -8.59 -6.98
C PHE A 66 3.81 -8.37 -8.02
N VAL A 67 3.43 -7.85 -9.20
CA VAL A 67 4.35 -7.37 -10.24
C VAL A 67 3.98 -5.94 -10.62
N SER A 68 4.93 -5.03 -10.46
CA SER A 68 4.82 -3.62 -10.83
C SER A 68 4.67 -3.43 -12.33
N ARG A 69 3.72 -2.58 -12.73
CA ARG A 69 3.53 -2.17 -14.14
C ARG A 69 4.68 -1.32 -14.67
N ALA A 70 5.30 -0.51 -13.82
CA ALA A 70 6.26 0.50 -14.25
C ALA A 70 7.63 -0.09 -14.61
N ASP A 71 8.06 -1.11 -13.86
CA ASP A 71 9.44 -1.62 -13.89
C ASP A 71 9.54 -3.16 -13.80
N GLY A 72 8.42 -3.87 -13.67
CA GLY A 72 8.41 -5.32 -13.53
C GLY A 72 8.96 -5.81 -12.20
N GLN A 73 9.12 -4.95 -11.19
CA GLN A 73 9.54 -5.38 -9.87
C GLN A 73 8.52 -6.37 -9.28
N ALA A 74 9.00 -7.56 -8.91
CA ALA A 74 8.18 -8.62 -8.34
C ALA A 74 8.38 -8.71 -6.82
N THR A 75 7.30 -8.83 -6.05
CA THR A 75 7.38 -8.98 -4.59
C THR A 75 6.22 -9.79 -4.05
N SER A 76 6.49 -10.70 -3.10
CA SER A 76 5.43 -11.44 -2.41
C SER A 76 4.66 -10.54 -1.44
N ILE A 77 3.33 -10.65 -1.46
CA ILE A 77 2.44 -10.01 -0.49
C ILE A 77 2.37 -10.88 0.77
N SER A 78 2.56 -10.27 1.93
CA SER A 78 2.52 -10.96 3.23
C SER A 78 1.17 -11.65 3.46
N TYR A 79 1.19 -12.91 3.95
CA TYR A 79 0.02 -13.82 4.05
C TYR A 79 -1.21 -13.27 4.77
N HIS A 80 -1.01 -12.38 5.74
CA HIS A 80 -2.06 -11.86 6.61
C HIS A 80 -2.59 -10.50 6.14
N ARG A 81 -2.11 -10.00 5.00
CA ARG A 81 -2.44 -8.66 4.51
C ARG A 81 -3.51 -8.70 3.42
N PRO A 82 -4.62 -7.96 3.57
CA PRO A 82 -5.59 -7.79 2.49
C PRO A 82 -4.94 -7.19 1.24
N ILE A 83 -5.27 -7.70 0.06
CA ILE A 83 -4.69 -7.23 -1.21
C ILE A 83 -4.89 -5.73 -1.41
N ALA A 84 -6.08 -5.21 -1.10
CA ALA A 84 -6.38 -3.78 -1.21
C ALA A 84 -5.41 -2.91 -0.37
N GLU A 85 -5.05 -3.35 0.84
CA GLU A 85 -4.10 -2.65 1.70
C GLU A 85 -2.66 -2.73 1.17
N SER A 86 -2.30 -3.82 0.52
CA SER A 86 -0.99 -3.97 -0.14
C SER A 86 -0.87 -3.08 -1.37
N ILE A 87 -1.92 -2.99 -2.18
CA ILE A 87 -1.93 -2.09 -3.33
C ILE A 87 -1.93 -0.62 -2.87
N HIS A 88 -2.66 -0.29 -1.80
CA HIS A 88 -2.59 1.04 -1.20
C HIS A 88 -1.17 1.37 -0.72
N ALA A 89 -0.52 0.48 0.03
CA ALA A 89 0.86 0.71 0.47
C ALA A 89 1.84 0.84 -0.71
N TYR A 90 1.67 0.04 -1.76
CA TYR A 90 2.50 0.17 -2.95
C TYR A 90 2.33 1.53 -3.62
N ARG A 91 1.09 2.04 -3.76
CA ARG A 91 0.85 3.40 -4.26
C ARG A 91 1.52 4.47 -3.38
N ALA A 92 1.55 4.27 -2.06
CA ALA A 92 2.05 5.25 -1.11
C ALA A 92 3.59 5.28 -1.01
N CYS A 93 4.25 4.11 -1.02
CA CYS A 93 5.69 4.02 -0.76
C CYS A 93 6.47 3.06 -1.66
N GLY A 94 5.83 2.48 -2.68
CA GLY A 94 6.47 1.51 -3.59
C GLY A 94 6.74 0.14 -2.97
N ASP A 95 6.17 -0.15 -1.79
CA ASP A 95 6.31 -1.43 -1.12
C ASP A 95 4.95 -2.02 -0.74
N THR A 96 4.60 -3.17 -1.32
CA THR A 96 3.36 -3.91 -1.06
C THR A 96 3.22 -4.38 0.39
N ASN A 97 4.32 -4.40 1.14
CA ASN A 97 4.35 -4.75 2.55
C ASN A 97 4.60 -3.54 3.47
N GLY A 98 4.70 -2.32 2.93
CA GLY A 98 4.88 -1.10 3.70
C GLY A 98 3.71 -0.82 4.64
N TYR A 99 3.96 -0.33 5.84
CA TYR A 99 2.94 -0.16 6.88
C TYR A 99 2.72 1.31 7.20
N GLU A 100 1.51 1.63 7.61
CA GLU A 100 1.12 2.97 8.02
C GLU A 100 1.87 3.39 9.28
N GLU A 101 2.20 4.68 9.35
CA GLU A 101 2.86 5.29 10.49
C GLU A 101 1.90 6.19 11.26
N SER A 102 2.27 6.51 12.50
CA SER A 102 1.61 7.53 13.31
C SER A 102 2.03 8.94 12.87
N GLN A 103 1.94 9.21 11.56
CA GLN A 103 2.24 10.51 10.96
C GLN A 103 1.26 10.76 9.80
N ILE A 104 0.86 12.02 9.65
CA ILE A 104 0.07 12.49 8.51
C ILE A 104 0.84 13.56 7.76
N ARG A 105 0.83 13.50 6.43
CA ARG A 105 1.35 14.56 5.57
C ARG A 105 0.20 15.41 5.06
N LEU A 106 0.17 16.67 5.47
CA LEU A 106 -0.75 17.68 4.95
C LEU A 106 -0.25 18.14 3.58
N MET A 107 -1.07 18.01 2.55
CA MET A 107 -0.64 18.26 1.17
C MET A 107 -1.41 19.38 0.47
N ARG A 108 -2.70 19.52 0.74
CA ARG A 108 -3.53 20.46 -0.03
C ARG A 108 -4.63 21.09 0.80
N TRP A 109 -4.80 22.39 0.61
CA TRP A 109 -5.95 23.14 1.09
C TRP A 109 -7.00 23.32 0.00
N SER A 110 -8.27 23.12 0.35
CA SER A 110 -9.41 23.38 -0.54
C SER A 110 -10.01 24.76 -0.31
N ALA A 111 -10.46 25.41 -1.38
CA ALA A 111 -11.18 26.67 -1.27
C ALA A 111 -12.40 26.50 -0.34
N GLY A 112 -12.56 27.41 0.64
CA GLY A 112 -13.63 27.34 1.62
C GLY A 112 -13.38 26.41 2.82
N GLY A 113 -12.19 25.80 2.94
CA GLY A 113 -11.85 24.98 4.10
C GLY A 113 -11.94 25.74 5.44
N ASN A 114 -12.15 25.01 6.54
CA ASN A 114 -12.29 25.58 7.87
C ASN A 114 -10.98 25.48 8.67
N LYS A 115 -10.20 26.56 8.65
CA LYS A 115 -8.88 26.63 9.30
C LYS A 115 -8.92 26.33 10.79
N VAL A 116 -9.89 26.88 11.50
CA VAL A 116 -9.99 26.73 12.96
C VAL A 116 -10.35 25.29 13.33
N GLN A 117 -11.28 24.67 12.59
CA GLN A 117 -11.62 23.26 12.79
C GLN A 117 -10.44 22.34 12.45
N ALA A 118 -9.71 22.58 11.36
CA ALA A 118 -8.51 21.80 11.01
C ALA A 118 -7.45 21.83 12.13
N ILE A 119 -7.19 23.02 12.71
CA ILE A 119 -6.26 23.16 13.85
C ILE A 119 -6.76 22.36 15.06
N ARG A 120 -8.07 22.43 15.35
CA ARG A 120 -8.68 21.68 16.46
C ARG A 120 -8.56 20.17 16.26
N LEU A 121 -8.84 19.68 15.06
CA LEU A 121 -8.74 18.27 14.70
C LEU A 121 -7.30 17.76 14.84
N ILE A 122 -6.31 18.49 14.31
CA ILE A 122 -4.89 18.13 14.49
C ILE A 122 -4.57 18.00 15.97
N ARG A 123 -4.93 18.98 16.81
CA ARG A 123 -4.68 18.91 18.27
C ARG A 123 -5.41 17.78 18.99
N GLN A 124 -6.56 17.36 18.48
CA GLN A 124 -7.32 16.27 19.08
C GLN A 124 -6.63 14.92 18.88
N HIS A 125 -5.90 14.74 17.77
CA HIS A 125 -5.28 13.48 17.36
C HIS A 125 -3.74 13.47 17.49
N SER A 126 -3.12 14.63 17.70
CA SER A 126 -1.68 14.84 17.77
C SER A 126 -1.22 15.36 19.13
N PRO A 127 -0.02 14.98 19.61
CA PRO A 127 0.57 15.54 20.82
C PRO A 127 1.07 16.99 20.66
N VAL A 128 1.01 17.58 19.46
CA VAL A 128 1.54 18.92 19.21
C VAL A 128 0.77 20.02 19.95
N SER A 129 1.48 21.09 20.28
CA SER A 129 0.91 22.30 20.85
C SER A 129 -0.04 23.02 19.88
N LEU A 130 -0.83 23.96 20.41
CA LEU A 130 -1.68 24.81 19.57
C LEU A 130 -0.88 25.63 18.57
N ALA A 131 0.29 26.12 18.96
CA ALA A 131 1.16 26.90 18.09
C ALA A 131 1.68 26.05 16.92
N GLU A 132 2.12 24.82 17.19
CA GLU A 132 2.59 23.87 16.17
C GLU A 132 1.47 23.43 15.24
N ALA A 133 0.28 23.11 15.76
CA ALA A 133 -0.88 22.75 14.92
C ALA A 133 -1.28 23.90 14.00
N LYS A 134 -1.33 25.13 14.54
CA LYS A 134 -1.60 26.34 13.74
C LYS A 134 -0.54 26.54 12.67
N HIS A 135 0.73 26.39 13.03
CA HIS A 135 1.85 26.54 12.09
C HIS A 135 1.74 25.53 10.95
N ALA A 136 1.44 24.26 11.24
CA ALA A 136 1.27 23.23 10.21
C ALA A 136 0.16 23.57 9.20
N VAL A 137 -1.00 24.04 9.69
CA VAL A 137 -2.11 24.46 8.81
C VAL A 137 -1.74 25.72 8.02
N ASP A 138 -1.06 26.70 8.63
CA ASP A 138 -0.61 27.91 7.94
C ASP A 138 0.38 27.58 6.81
N GLN A 139 1.32 26.67 7.05
CA GLN A 139 2.29 26.21 6.05
C GLN A 139 1.58 25.47 4.90
N CYS A 140 0.62 24.60 5.21
CA CYS A 140 -0.18 23.91 4.18
C CYS A 140 -1.02 24.89 3.35
N LEU A 141 -1.61 25.90 3.99
CA LEU A 141 -2.30 27.01 3.30
C LEU A 141 -1.39 27.79 2.36
N ALA A 142 -0.10 27.94 2.71
CA ALA A 142 0.92 28.56 1.88
C ALA A 142 1.42 27.65 0.74
N GLY A 143 0.88 26.43 0.61
CA GLY A 143 1.25 25.47 -0.43
C GLY A 143 2.43 24.57 -0.06
N HIS A 144 2.86 24.56 1.20
CA HIS A 144 3.92 23.67 1.67
C HIS A 144 3.37 22.34 2.17
N GLU A 145 4.04 21.24 1.87
CA GLU A 145 3.75 19.96 2.50
C GLU A 145 4.31 19.93 3.92
N VAL A 146 3.50 19.48 4.88
CA VAL A 146 3.90 19.43 6.30
C VAL A 146 3.58 18.06 6.87
N VAL A 147 4.54 17.46 7.56
CA VAL A 147 4.33 16.22 8.31
C VAL A 147 4.01 16.54 9.76
N VAL A 148 2.95 15.95 10.28
CA VAL A 148 2.53 16.08 11.67
C VAL A 148 2.49 14.70 12.30
N ALA A 149 3.21 14.54 13.43
CA ALA A 149 3.13 13.33 14.23
C ALA A 149 1.75 13.22 14.87
N VAL A 150 1.18 12.03 14.92
CA VAL A 150 -0.06 11.72 15.63
C VAL A 150 0.17 10.64 16.67
N ARG A 151 -0.79 10.41 17.57
CA ARG A 151 -0.61 9.49 18.70
C ARG A 151 -0.41 8.04 18.27
N ASP A 152 -1.13 7.61 17.24
CA ASP A 152 -1.14 6.24 16.74
C ASP A 152 -1.70 6.21 15.31
N VAL A 153 -1.61 5.05 14.64
CA VAL A 153 -2.08 4.85 13.27
C VAL A 153 -3.60 5.03 13.13
N ALA A 154 -4.38 4.60 14.13
CA ALA A 154 -5.83 4.76 14.10
C ALA A 154 -6.23 6.25 14.14
N SER A 155 -5.53 7.03 14.96
CA SER A 155 -5.66 8.48 15.02
C SER A 155 -5.23 9.15 13.71
N ALA A 156 -4.21 8.62 13.02
CA ALA A 156 -3.78 9.11 11.71
C ALA A 156 -4.90 8.95 10.67
N LYS A 157 -5.49 7.75 10.60
CA LYS A 157 -6.59 7.40 9.71
C LYS A 157 -7.83 8.25 9.97
N GLN A 158 -8.22 8.39 11.24
CA GLN A 158 -9.37 9.22 11.59
C GLN A 158 -9.12 10.68 11.24
N LEU A 159 -7.91 11.19 11.52
CA LEU A 159 -7.56 12.56 11.19
C LEU A 159 -7.56 12.82 9.68
N GLU A 160 -7.11 11.88 8.85
CA GLU A 160 -7.20 11.99 7.39
C GLU A 160 -8.65 12.20 6.92
N ILE A 161 -9.59 11.41 7.46
CA ILE A 161 -11.02 11.52 7.15
C ILE A 161 -11.57 12.88 7.62
N ASP A 162 -11.36 13.22 8.89
CA ASP A 162 -11.93 14.44 9.49
C ASP A 162 -11.38 15.71 8.84
N LEU A 163 -10.10 15.71 8.45
CA LEU A 163 -9.48 16.84 7.76
C LEU A 163 -10.11 17.06 6.38
N ALA A 164 -10.41 15.99 5.65
CA ALA A 164 -11.05 16.07 4.34
C ALA A 164 -12.42 16.76 4.43
N GLU A 165 -13.21 16.46 5.48
CA GLU A 165 -14.51 17.09 5.73
C GLU A 165 -14.43 18.61 5.95
N VAL A 166 -13.30 19.09 6.48
CA VAL A 166 -13.06 20.52 6.71
C VAL A 166 -12.22 21.18 5.61
N GLY A 167 -12.00 20.48 4.50
CA GLY A 167 -11.30 21.01 3.32
C GLY A 167 -9.77 21.01 3.41
N LEU A 168 -9.17 20.32 4.37
CA LEU A 168 -7.72 20.08 4.43
C LEU A 168 -7.42 18.64 4.04
N HIS A 169 -6.64 18.43 2.99
CA HIS A 169 -6.29 17.08 2.54
C HIS A 169 -4.94 16.71 3.13
N GLY A 170 -4.94 15.66 3.96
CA GLY A 170 -3.75 14.99 4.42
C GLY A 170 -3.78 13.52 4.02
N VAL A 171 -2.63 12.86 4.02
CA VAL A 171 -2.50 11.42 3.77
C VAL A 171 -1.67 10.78 4.88
N VAL A 172 -2.09 9.60 5.32
CA VAL A 172 -1.30 8.82 6.29
C VAL A 172 0.03 8.42 5.64
N MET A 173 1.12 8.60 6.38
CA MET A 173 2.45 8.23 5.92
C MET A 173 2.66 6.72 6.00
N PHE A 174 3.42 6.17 5.05
CA PHE A 174 3.80 4.76 5.03
C PHE A 174 5.32 4.61 5.16
N ARG A 175 5.75 3.60 5.92
CA ARG A 175 7.13 3.15 6.00
C ARG A 175 7.31 1.87 5.20
N SER A 176 8.27 1.90 4.28
CA SER A 176 8.73 0.73 3.53
C SER A 176 9.39 -0.28 4.46
N THR A 177 9.16 -1.57 4.21
CA THR A 177 9.89 -2.67 4.86
C THR A 177 11.24 -2.95 4.18
N ARG A 178 11.45 -2.40 2.98
CA ARG A 178 12.68 -2.50 2.22
C ARG A 178 13.65 -1.45 2.74
N ARG A 179 14.83 -1.90 3.17
CA ARG A 179 15.94 -1.03 3.62
C ARG A 179 16.61 -0.34 2.45
#